data_AF-A0AAX6E099-F1
#
_entry.id   AF-A0AAX6E099-F1
#
_cell.length_a   1.000
_cell.length_b   1.000
_cell.length_c   1.000
_cell.angle_alpha   90.00
_cell.angle_beta   90.00
_cell.angle_gamma   90.00
#
_symmetry.space_group_name_H-M   'P 1'
#
loop_
_entity.id
_entity.type
_entity.pdbx_description
1 polymer ?
#
loop_
_entity_poly.entity_id
_entity_poly.type
_entity_poly.pdbx_seq_one_letter_code
_entity_poly.pdbx_strand_id
1 'polypeptide(L)'
;MQVHRNSYALVVSMENITLNWYWGNNRSMLVSNCLFRMGGAAILLTNSRSDRRRSKYQLVHTVRTHKGADDRAYGCVYQHEDDAAKVGVALSKDLMAIAGEALKANITTLGPLVLPVSEQLLFLLSLVRRKLSKTKCKPYIPDFKLAFEHFCIHAGGRAVLDELEKNLELGDCWHMEPSRMTLYRFGNTSSSSLWYELAYTEAKGRIKRGDRAWQIAFGSGFKCNSATWRATRTIDPAKEKSNPWTDEISEFPVHVPKVAKIVTCSDVNAN
;
A
#
# COMPACT_ATOMS: atom_id res chain seq x y z
N MET A 1 -8.18 -18.16 10.52
CA MET A 1 -8.73 -18.13 11.91
C MET A 1 -10.25 -18.34 11.99
N GLN A 2 -10.98 -18.54 10.89
CA GLN A 2 -12.42 -18.90 10.97
C GLN A 2 -12.65 -20.39 11.27
N VAL A 3 -11.64 -21.23 11.04
CA VAL A 3 -11.71 -22.68 11.23
C VAL A 3 -11.51 -23.08 12.70
N HIS A 4 -10.48 -22.55 13.37
CA HIS A 4 -10.16 -22.87 14.77
C HIS A 4 -10.67 -21.78 15.70
N ARG A 5 -11.44 -22.15 16.74
CA ARG A 5 -11.96 -21.21 17.75
C ARG A 5 -10.89 -20.86 18.80
N ASN A 6 -10.99 -19.68 19.40
CA ASN A 6 -10.13 -19.19 20.49
C ASN A 6 -8.63 -19.40 20.23
N SER A 7 -8.19 -19.04 19.03
CA SER A 7 -6.81 -19.23 18.57
C SER A 7 -6.11 -17.90 18.38
N TYR A 8 -4.79 -17.93 18.50
CA TYR A 8 -3.90 -16.83 18.14
C TYR A 8 -3.19 -17.16 16.83
N ALA A 9 -2.94 -16.14 16.02
CA ALA A 9 -2.09 -16.23 14.85
C ALA A 9 -1.06 -15.10 14.90
N LEU A 10 0.22 -15.47 14.86
CA LEU A 10 1.31 -14.52 14.70
C LEU A 10 1.62 -14.37 13.22
N VAL A 11 1.43 -13.18 12.68
CA VAL A 11 1.79 -12.82 11.31
C VAL A 11 3.13 -12.11 11.37
N VAL A 12 4.18 -12.72 10.83
CA VAL A 12 5.50 -12.12 10.73
C VAL A 12 5.77 -11.78 9.27
N SER A 13 6.01 -10.51 9.01
CA SER A 13 6.48 -9.98 7.72
C SER A 13 7.93 -9.58 7.91
N MET A 14 8.85 -10.13 7.12
CA MET A 14 10.27 -9.80 7.17
C MET A 14 10.81 -9.76 5.75
N GLU A 15 11.59 -8.72 5.47
CA GLU A 15 12.28 -8.55 4.21
C GLU A 15 13.79 -8.45 4.47
N ASN A 16 14.56 -9.30 3.81
CA ASN A 16 16.02 -9.29 3.86
C ASN A 16 16.59 -9.16 2.45
N ILE A 17 17.29 -8.05 2.20
CA ILE A 17 17.85 -7.71 0.89
C ILE A 17 19.22 -8.35 0.62
N THR A 18 19.87 -8.96 1.62
CA THR A 18 21.26 -9.45 1.47
C THR A 18 21.40 -10.52 0.39
N LEU A 19 20.35 -11.32 0.16
CA LEU A 19 20.34 -12.38 -0.86
C LEU A 19 19.81 -11.90 -2.23
N ASN A 20 19.18 -10.72 -2.28
CA ASN A 20 18.48 -10.22 -3.46
C ASN A 20 19.13 -8.98 -4.06
N TRP A 21 20.37 -8.65 -3.66
CA TRP A 21 21.12 -7.54 -4.24
C TRP A 21 21.56 -7.89 -5.66
N TYR A 22 21.14 -7.08 -6.63
CA TYR A 22 21.50 -7.30 -8.03
C TYR A 22 22.89 -6.74 -8.33
N TRP A 23 23.82 -7.61 -8.75
CA TRP A 23 25.22 -7.28 -9.06
C TRP A 23 25.49 -7.06 -10.55
N GLY A 24 24.46 -7.11 -11.39
CA GLY A 24 24.60 -6.89 -12.83
C GLY A 24 24.42 -5.44 -13.22
N ASN A 25 24.20 -5.19 -14.51
CA ASN A 25 24.05 -3.84 -15.06
C ASN A 25 22.76 -3.65 -15.88
N ASN A 26 21.83 -4.61 -15.79
CA ASN A 26 20.52 -4.46 -16.41
C ASN A 26 19.71 -3.39 -15.68
N ARG A 27 19.35 -2.32 -16.40
CA ARG A 27 18.62 -1.18 -15.84
C ARG A 27 17.29 -1.57 -15.19
N SER A 28 16.54 -2.52 -15.75
CA SER A 28 15.24 -2.93 -15.17
C SER A 28 15.37 -3.67 -13.85
N MET A 29 16.55 -4.24 -13.58
CA MET A 29 16.88 -4.93 -12.34
C MET A 29 17.59 -4.01 -11.34
N LEU A 30 18.36 -3.02 -11.80
CA LEU A 30 19.03 -2.06 -10.90
C LEU A 30 18.05 -1.21 -10.08
N VAL A 31 16.84 -0.95 -10.61
CA VAL A 31 15.81 -0.18 -9.89
C VAL A 31 15.43 -0.83 -8.56
N SER A 32 15.44 -2.17 -8.48
CA SER A 32 15.11 -2.86 -7.22
C SER A 32 16.09 -2.51 -6.10
N ASN A 33 17.38 -2.36 -6.41
CA ASN A 33 18.41 -1.98 -5.43
C ASN A 33 18.19 -0.57 -4.85
N CYS A 34 17.53 0.33 -5.60
CA CYS A 34 17.22 1.68 -5.14
C CYS A 34 15.94 1.75 -4.31
N LEU A 35 15.00 0.82 -4.51
CA LEU A 35 13.69 0.82 -3.87
C LEU A 35 13.69 0.04 -2.55
N PHE A 36 14.17 -1.21 -2.59
CA PHE A 36 14.00 -2.14 -1.49
C PHE A 36 14.93 -1.85 -0.31
N ARG A 37 14.38 -1.99 0.89
CA ARG A 37 15.08 -1.86 2.17
C ARG A 37 14.69 -3.02 3.08
N MET A 38 15.50 -3.25 4.11
CA MET A 38 15.20 -4.25 5.13
C MET A 38 14.17 -3.71 6.10
N GLY A 39 13.26 -4.58 6.52
CA GLY A 39 12.24 -4.23 7.51
C GLY A 39 11.53 -5.47 8.01
N GLY A 40 10.83 -5.30 9.13
CA GLY A 40 10.10 -6.40 9.74
C GLY A 40 8.96 -5.91 10.62
N ALA A 41 7.88 -6.68 10.65
CA ALA A 41 6.74 -6.42 11.51
C ALA A 41 6.13 -7.75 11.98
N ALA A 42 5.73 -7.80 13.24
CA ALA A 42 5.08 -8.95 13.85
C ALA A 42 3.73 -8.54 14.45
N ILE A 43 2.65 -9.14 13.95
CA ILE A 43 1.27 -8.77 14.29
C ILE A 43 0.59 -9.98 14.90
N LEU A 44 0.07 -9.82 16.12
CA LEU A 44 -0.70 -10.85 16.79
C LEU A 44 -2.19 -10.65 16.51
N LEU A 45 -2.81 -11.65 15.89
CA LEU A 45 -4.24 -11.72 15.64
C LEU A 45 -4.88 -12.75 16.59
N THR A 46 -6.11 -12.50 17.00
CA THR A 46 -6.92 -13.42 17.82
C THR A 46 -8.36 -13.41 17.34
N ASN A 47 -9.05 -14.54 17.46
CA ASN A 47 -10.50 -14.61 17.30
C ASN A 47 -11.24 -14.83 18.63
N SER A 48 -10.53 -14.77 19.77
CA SER A 48 -11.13 -14.89 21.09
C SER A 48 -11.90 -13.63 21.47
N ARG A 49 -13.13 -13.81 21.97
CA ARG A 49 -13.97 -12.70 22.44
C ARG A 49 -13.41 -12.03 23.69
N SER A 50 -12.67 -12.76 24.54
CA SER A 50 -12.06 -12.23 25.76
C SER A 50 -11.07 -11.10 25.44
N ASP A 51 -10.42 -11.17 24.29
CA ASP A 51 -9.34 -10.26 23.91
C ASP A 51 -9.81 -9.00 23.22
N ARG A 52 -11.10 -8.91 22.90
CA ARG A 52 -11.68 -7.80 22.13
C ARG A 52 -11.40 -6.44 22.78
N ARG A 53 -11.29 -6.37 24.11
CA ARG A 53 -11.01 -5.14 24.85
C ARG A 53 -9.54 -4.68 24.72
N ARG A 54 -8.61 -5.60 24.49
CA ARG A 54 -7.17 -5.30 24.33
C ARG A 54 -6.75 -5.16 22.86
N SER A 55 -7.51 -5.73 21.93
CA SER A 55 -7.28 -5.57 20.49
C SER A 55 -7.32 -4.10 20.07
N LYS A 56 -6.41 -3.72 19.16
CA LYS A 56 -6.39 -2.39 18.52
C LYS A 56 -7.39 -2.29 17.37
N TYR A 57 -7.43 -3.33 16.56
CA TYR A 57 -8.21 -3.39 15.33
C TYR A 57 -8.97 -4.70 15.22
N GLN A 58 -10.09 -4.64 14.51
CA GLN A 58 -10.83 -5.78 14.01
C GLN A 58 -10.67 -5.84 12.49
N LEU A 59 -10.17 -6.95 11.95
CA LEU A 59 -10.19 -7.21 10.52
C LEU A 59 -11.65 -7.43 10.07
N VAL A 60 -12.12 -6.65 9.11
CA VAL A 60 -13.52 -6.70 8.64
C VAL A 60 -13.62 -7.45 7.32
N HIS A 61 -12.87 -7.02 6.30
CA HIS A 61 -12.86 -7.65 4.98
C HIS A 61 -11.45 -7.79 4.44
N THR A 62 -11.24 -8.84 3.66
CA THR A 62 -10.04 -9.04 2.84
C THR A 62 -10.47 -9.35 1.42
N VAL A 63 -9.96 -8.60 0.45
CA VAL A 63 -10.23 -8.80 -0.98
C VAL A 63 -8.91 -8.97 -1.70
N ARG A 64 -8.80 -10.06 -2.46
CA ARG A 64 -7.63 -10.35 -3.29
C ARG A 64 -8.03 -10.41 -4.74
N THR A 65 -7.37 -9.62 -5.56
CA THR A 65 -7.44 -9.67 -7.02
C THR A 65 -6.15 -10.27 -7.55
N HIS A 66 -6.25 -11.22 -8.48
CA HIS A 66 -5.12 -11.89 -9.10
C HIS A 66 -5.21 -11.78 -10.62
N LYS A 67 -4.19 -11.23 -11.26
CA LYS A 67 -4.12 -11.06 -12.72
C LYS A 67 -3.11 -11.96 -13.42
N GLY A 68 -2.48 -12.91 -12.73
CA GLY A 68 -1.39 -13.73 -13.30
C GLY A 68 -1.78 -14.72 -14.39
N ALA A 69 -3.03 -14.73 -14.86
CA ALA A 69 -3.43 -15.40 -16.09
C ALA A 69 -3.15 -14.56 -17.35
N ASP A 70 -2.91 -13.26 -17.18
CA ASP A 70 -2.42 -12.36 -18.24
C ASP A 70 -0.89 -12.37 -18.23
N ASP A 71 -0.27 -12.72 -19.35
CA ASP A 71 1.18 -12.84 -19.49
C ASP A 71 1.91 -11.52 -19.18
N ARG A 72 1.31 -10.38 -19.53
CA ARG A 72 1.88 -9.06 -19.23
C ARG A 72 1.88 -8.83 -17.72
N ALA A 73 0.80 -9.18 -17.04
CA ALA A 73 0.69 -9.08 -15.59
C ALA A 73 1.62 -10.06 -14.86
N TYR A 74 1.74 -11.28 -15.39
CA TYR A 74 2.61 -12.31 -14.86
C TYR A 74 4.09 -11.91 -14.95
N GLY A 75 4.55 -11.51 -16.14
CA GLY A 75 5.94 -11.09 -16.40
C GLY A 75 6.28 -9.68 -15.93
N CYS A 76 5.34 -8.95 -15.31
CA CYS A 76 5.53 -7.56 -14.95
C CYS A 76 6.58 -7.33 -13.85
N VAL A 77 6.64 -8.25 -12.89
CA VAL A 77 7.63 -8.25 -11.80
C VAL A 77 8.10 -9.69 -11.69
N TYR A 78 9.32 -9.94 -12.14
CA TYR A 78 9.82 -11.30 -12.27
C TYR A 78 11.28 -11.40 -11.86
N GLN A 79 11.59 -12.41 -11.06
CA GLN A 79 12.96 -12.72 -10.66
C GLN A 79 13.55 -13.71 -11.66
N HIS A 80 14.63 -13.32 -12.32
CA HIS A 80 15.34 -14.16 -13.28
C HIS A 80 16.82 -13.75 -13.38
N GLU A 81 17.59 -14.59 -14.06
CA GLU A 81 19.00 -14.34 -14.37
C GLU A 81 19.12 -13.40 -15.57
N ASP A 82 20.08 -12.47 -15.51
CA ASP A 82 20.50 -11.71 -16.68
C ASP A 82 21.41 -12.53 -17.60
N ASP A 83 21.85 -11.93 -18.72
CA ASP A 83 22.75 -12.57 -19.69
C ASP A 83 24.10 -13.02 -19.10
N ALA A 84 24.47 -12.52 -17.92
CA ALA A 84 25.68 -12.87 -17.18
C ALA A 84 25.40 -13.84 -16.01
N ALA A 85 24.25 -14.51 -16.02
CA ALA A 85 23.78 -15.43 -14.98
C ALA A 85 23.64 -14.81 -13.58
N LYS A 86 23.45 -13.48 -13.50
CA LYS A 86 23.23 -12.78 -12.23
C LYS A 86 21.74 -12.65 -11.98
N VAL A 87 21.28 -13.21 -10.87
CA VAL A 87 19.87 -13.15 -10.45
C VAL A 87 19.50 -11.73 -10.05
N GLY A 88 18.40 -11.21 -10.61
CA GLY A 88 17.82 -9.93 -10.26
C GLY A 88 16.29 -9.92 -10.37
N VAL A 89 15.67 -8.89 -9.79
CA VAL A 89 14.21 -8.68 -9.91
C VAL A 89 13.97 -7.63 -10.99
N ALA A 90 13.45 -8.06 -12.13
CA ALA A 90 13.13 -7.16 -13.22
C ALA A 90 11.75 -6.53 -13.02
N LEU A 91 11.69 -5.20 -13.18
CA LEU A 91 10.45 -4.44 -13.20
C LEU A 91 10.14 -4.00 -14.64
N SER A 92 9.00 -4.45 -15.16
CA SER A 92 8.52 -4.07 -16.50
C SER A 92 8.00 -2.62 -16.51
N LYS A 93 8.08 -1.98 -17.68
CA LYS A 93 7.50 -0.64 -17.92
C LYS A 93 5.97 -0.62 -17.81
N ASP A 94 5.34 -1.77 -18.01
CA ASP A 94 3.88 -1.93 -17.94
C ASP A 94 3.34 -1.91 -16.50
N LEU A 95 4.22 -1.89 -15.50
CA LEU A 95 3.87 -2.00 -14.08
C LEU A 95 2.79 -1.02 -13.64
N MET A 96 2.87 0.25 -14.04
CA MET A 96 1.89 1.25 -13.64
C MET A 96 0.50 0.98 -14.25
N ALA A 97 0.45 0.60 -15.53
CA ALA A 97 -0.80 0.29 -16.22
C ALA A 97 -1.48 -0.94 -15.60
N ILE A 98 -0.71 -2.02 -15.40
CA ILE A 98 -1.22 -3.26 -14.79
C ILE A 98 -1.67 -3.01 -13.35
N ALA A 99 -0.94 -2.19 -12.59
CA ALA A 99 -1.33 -1.78 -11.24
C ALA A 99 -2.66 -1.05 -11.22
N GLY A 100 -2.86 -0.06 -12.09
CA GLY A 100 -4.12 0.68 -12.19
C GLY A 100 -5.31 -0.22 -12.58
N GLU A 101 -5.09 -1.18 -13.47
CA GLU A 101 -6.15 -2.14 -13.83
C GLU A 101 -6.49 -3.12 -12.70
N ALA A 102 -5.48 -3.64 -12.01
CA ALA A 102 -5.69 -4.54 -10.88
C ALA A 102 -6.35 -3.83 -9.71
N LEU A 103 -5.99 -2.56 -9.47
CA LEU A 103 -6.67 -1.68 -8.53
C LEU A 103 -8.14 -1.52 -8.89
N LYS A 104 -8.46 -1.17 -10.14
CA LYS A 104 -9.84 -1.01 -10.61
C LYS A 104 -10.68 -2.27 -10.37
N ALA A 105 -10.13 -3.44 -10.66
CA ALA A 105 -10.80 -4.71 -10.39
C ALA A 105 -10.98 -4.96 -8.87
N ASN A 106 -9.97 -4.63 -8.06
CA ASN A 106 -10.04 -4.78 -6.61
C ASN A 106 -11.10 -3.86 -5.99
N ILE A 107 -11.10 -2.56 -6.33
CA ILE A 107 -12.06 -1.59 -5.79
C ILE A 107 -13.49 -1.87 -6.26
N THR A 108 -13.67 -2.43 -7.46
CA THR A 108 -15.01 -2.87 -7.94
C THR A 108 -15.57 -3.99 -7.06
N THR A 109 -14.71 -4.87 -6.56
CA THR A 109 -15.09 -5.96 -5.65
C THR A 109 -15.24 -5.48 -4.21
N LEU A 110 -14.38 -4.55 -3.78
CA LEU A 110 -14.37 -4.01 -2.43
C LEU A 110 -15.53 -3.04 -2.18
N GLY A 111 -15.89 -2.22 -3.17
CA GLY A 111 -16.87 -1.13 -3.06
C GLY A 111 -18.19 -1.57 -2.40
N PRO A 112 -18.86 -2.63 -2.89
CA PRO A 112 -20.12 -3.11 -2.31
C PRO A 112 -20.03 -3.57 -0.84
N LEU A 113 -18.82 -3.91 -0.36
CA LEU A 113 -18.61 -4.37 1.01
C LEU A 113 -18.42 -3.21 2.01
N VAL A 114 -18.00 -2.04 1.53
CA VAL A 114 -17.50 -0.96 2.40
C VAL A 114 -18.15 0.40 2.19
N LEU A 115 -18.67 0.65 0.98
CA LEU A 115 -19.28 1.94 0.64
C LEU A 115 -20.74 2.02 1.12
N PRO A 116 -21.23 3.22 1.45
CA PRO A 116 -22.66 3.46 1.69
C PRO A 116 -23.53 3.07 0.49
N VAL A 117 -24.79 2.71 0.75
CA VAL A 117 -25.75 2.29 -0.30
C VAL A 117 -25.96 3.38 -1.37
N SER A 118 -25.92 4.66 -0.99
CA SER A 118 -26.02 5.79 -1.93
C SER A 118 -24.91 5.77 -2.99
N GLU A 119 -23.66 5.54 -2.57
CA GLU A 119 -22.49 5.43 -3.45
C GLU A 119 -22.57 4.19 -4.33
N GLN A 120 -23.03 3.07 -3.77
CA GLN A 120 -23.24 1.84 -4.54
C GLN A 120 -24.27 2.02 -5.66
N LEU A 121 -25.36 2.75 -5.38
CA LEU A 121 -26.39 3.08 -6.37
C LEU A 121 -25.82 3.97 -7.47
N LEU A 122 -25.07 5.03 -7.14
CA LEU A 122 -24.42 5.90 -8.11
C LEU A 122 -23.46 5.13 -9.02
N PHE A 123 -22.61 4.28 -8.42
CA PHE A 123 -21.69 3.44 -9.17
C PHE A 123 -22.42 2.47 -10.09
N LEU A 124 -23.45 1.78 -9.60
CA LEU A 124 -24.25 0.85 -10.39
C LEU A 124 -25.00 1.54 -11.53
N LEU A 125 -25.61 2.71 -11.27
CA LEU A 125 -26.23 3.53 -12.31
C LEU A 125 -25.23 3.97 -13.38
N SER A 126 -24.00 4.31 -12.98
CA SER A 126 -22.93 4.66 -13.92
C SER A 126 -22.55 3.48 -14.82
N LEU A 127 -22.49 2.26 -14.28
CA LEU A 127 -22.21 1.03 -15.02
C LEU A 127 -23.33 0.70 -16.00
N VAL A 128 -24.59 0.80 -15.57
CA VAL A 128 -25.77 0.58 -16.43
C VAL A 128 -25.82 1.60 -17.55
N ARG A 129 -25.64 2.89 -17.24
CA ARG A 129 -25.59 3.97 -18.23
C ARG A 129 -24.50 3.73 -19.26
N ARG A 130 -23.32 3.25 -18.83
CA ARG A 130 -22.21 2.92 -19.73
C ARG A 130 -22.51 1.71 -20.61
N LYS A 131 -23.22 0.71 -20.09
CA LYS A 131 -23.61 -0.49 -20.87
C LYS A 131 -24.69 -0.18 -21.91
N LEU A 132 -25.57 0.79 -21.62
CA LEU A 132 -26.66 1.21 -22.51
C LEU A 132 -26.26 2.33 -23.49
N SER A 133 -25.26 3.15 -23.15
CA SER A 133 -24.81 4.26 -24.00
C SER A 133 -23.65 3.86 -24.91
N LYS A 134 -23.75 4.15 -26.22
CA LYS A 134 -22.65 3.95 -27.20
C LYS A 134 -21.52 4.98 -27.06
N THR A 135 -21.66 6.00 -26.22
CA THR A 135 -20.64 7.03 -25.96
C THR A 135 -19.68 6.62 -24.85
N LYS A 136 -18.40 6.98 -24.99
CA LYS A 136 -17.34 6.80 -23.98
C LYS A 136 -17.57 7.72 -22.77
N CYS A 137 -18.56 7.40 -21.92
CA CYS A 137 -18.69 8.04 -20.62
C CYS A 137 -17.53 7.62 -19.71
N LYS A 138 -16.90 8.60 -19.04
CA LYS A 138 -15.86 8.32 -18.04
C LYS A 138 -16.47 7.45 -16.92
N PRO A 139 -15.80 6.38 -16.48
CA PRO A 139 -16.28 5.58 -15.37
C PRO A 139 -16.32 6.43 -14.10
N TYR A 140 -17.41 6.31 -13.34
CA TYR A 140 -17.49 6.92 -12.01
C TYR A 140 -16.57 6.16 -11.06
N ILE A 141 -15.71 6.89 -10.35
CA ILE A 141 -14.85 6.35 -9.30
C ILE A 141 -15.57 6.63 -7.98
N PRO A 142 -15.96 5.61 -7.21
CA PRO A 142 -16.62 5.83 -5.93
C PRO A 142 -15.72 6.58 -4.96
N ASP A 143 -16.30 7.46 -4.14
CA ASP A 143 -15.52 8.16 -3.12
C ASP A 143 -15.24 7.25 -1.93
N PHE A 144 -14.05 6.65 -1.92
CA PHE A 144 -13.60 5.79 -0.83
C PHE A 144 -13.31 6.55 0.46
N LYS A 145 -13.23 7.89 0.45
CA LYS A 145 -13.07 8.70 1.67
C LYS A 145 -14.32 8.62 2.57
N LEU A 146 -15.47 8.25 2.01
CA LEU A 146 -16.69 7.97 2.78
C LEU A 146 -16.64 6.62 3.51
N ALA A 147 -15.85 5.67 2.99
CA ALA A 147 -15.70 4.33 3.56
C ALA A 147 -14.53 4.22 4.54
N PHE A 148 -13.49 5.04 4.39
CA PHE A 148 -12.26 4.95 5.16
C PHE A 148 -11.75 6.31 5.60
N GLU A 149 -11.43 6.41 6.88
CA GLU A 149 -10.81 7.58 7.47
C GLU A 149 -9.27 7.56 7.27
N HIS A 150 -8.68 6.36 7.18
CA HIS A 150 -7.23 6.18 7.06
C HIS A 150 -6.86 5.26 5.90
N PHE A 151 -5.84 5.67 5.13
CA PHE A 151 -5.34 4.92 3.96
C PHE A 151 -3.88 4.54 4.19
N CYS A 152 -3.58 3.26 4.04
CA CYS A 152 -2.24 2.69 4.06
C CYS A 152 -2.02 2.05 2.68
N ILE A 153 -1.27 2.76 1.83
CA ILE A 153 -1.06 2.40 0.44
C ILE A 153 0.38 1.95 0.28
N HIS A 154 0.58 0.66 0.05
CA HIS A 154 1.91 0.08 -0.09
C HIS A 154 2.71 0.79 -1.17
N ALA A 155 3.81 1.40 -0.74
CA ALA A 155 4.69 2.14 -1.61
C ALA A 155 5.73 1.23 -2.29
N GLY A 156 5.34 0.62 -3.42
CA GLY A 156 6.29 -0.07 -4.30
C GLY A 156 7.43 0.85 -4.77
N GLY A 157 7.08 2.14 -4.93
CA GLY A 157 7.95 3.26 -5.22
C GLY A 157 7.10 4.52 -5.38
N ARG A 158 7.72 5.68 -5.55
CA ARG A 158 6.97 6.94 -5.63
C ARG A 158 5.95 6.98 -6.76
N ALA A 159 6.30 6.46 -7.94
CA ALA A 159 5.38 6.43 -9.09
C ALA A 159 4.09 5.64 -8.81
N VAL A 160 4.19 4.57 -8.00
CA VAL A 160 3.03 3.77 -7.58
C VAL A 160 2.09 4.60 -6.71
N LEU A 161 2.64 5.38 -5.76
CA LEU A 161 1.84 6.28 -4.93
C LEU A 161 1.17 7.38 -5.75
N ASP A 162 1.89 7.99 -6.69
CA ASP A 162 1.36 9.05 -7.56
C ASP A 162 0.21 8.52 -8.44
N GLU A 163 0.33 7.29 -8.96
CA GLU A 163 -0.73 6.64 -9.75
C GLU A 163 -1.95 6.27 -8.90
N LEU A 164 -1.75 5.83 -7.65
CA LEU A 164 -2.85 5.51 -6.74
C LEU A 164 -3.61 6.73 -6.27
N GLU A 165 -2.89 7.80 -5.94
CA GLU A 165 -3.47 9.09 -5.59
C GLU A 165 -4.40 9.59 -6.70
N LYS A 166 -3.97 9.44 -7.96
CA LYS A 166 -4.75 9.80 -9.14
C LYS A 166 -5.95 8.88 -9.37
N ASN A 167 -5.79 7.56 -9.24
CA ASN A 167 -6.88 6.61 -9.50
C ASN A 167 -7.95 6.59 -8.39
N LEU A 168 -7.59 6.96 -7.16
CA LEU A 168 -8.50 7.02 -6.01
C LEU A 168 -9.01 8.44 -5.74
N GLU A 169 -8.60 9.43 -6.54
CA GLU A 169 -8.94 10.84 -6.40
C GLU A 169 -8.74 11.36 -4.96
N LEU A 170 -7.66 10.88 -4.32
CA LEU A 170 -7.45 11.15 -2.91
C LEU A 170 -7.11 12.62 -2.66
N GLY A 171 -6.44 13.30 -3.62
CA GLY A 171 -6.26 14.77 -3.71
C GLY A 171 -5.56 15.48 -2.54
N ASP A 172 -5.55 14.83 -1.38
CA ASP A 172 -5.27 15.39 -0.08
C ASP A 172 -3.96 14.84 0.43
N CYS A 173 -3.07 15.75 0.83
CA CYS A 173 -1.81 15.39 1.49
C CYS A 173 -2.06 14.49 2.71
N TRP A 174 -3.17 14.69 3.42
CA TRP A 174 -3.52 13.97 4.64
C TRP A 174 -3.56 12.44 4.48
N HIS A 175 -4.23 11.93 3.44
CA HIS A 175 -4.40 10.49 3.22
C HIS A 175 -3.15 9.83 2.64
N MET A 176 -2.40 10.57 1.82
CA MET A 176 -1.15 10.07 1.21
C MET A 176 0.06 10.21 2.13
N GLU A 177 0.00 11.06 3.16
CA GLU A 177 1.10 11.35 4.07
C GLU A 177 1.71 10.10 4.72
N PRO A 178 0.92 9.16 5.33
CA PRO A 178 1.51 7.98 5.95
C PRO A 178 2.33 7.14 4.97
N SER A 179 1.82 6.96 3.75
CA SER A 179 2.46 6.17 2.69
C SER A 179 3.72 6.87 2.16
N ARG A 180 3.66 8.19 1.94
CA ARG A 180 4.79 8.99 1.44
C ARG A 180 5.91 9.13 2.48
N MET A 181 5.57 9.39 3.75
CA MET A 181 6.56 9.54 4.82
C MET A 181 7.20 8.19 5.15
N THR A 182 6.43 7.10 5.14
CA THR A 182 6.99 5.73 5.29
C THR A 182 7.99 5.42 4.19
N LEU A 183 7.62 5.67 2.92
CA LEU A 183 8.53 5.48 1.81
C LEU A 183 9.80 6.36 1.93
N TYR A 184 9.65 7.60 2.36
CA TYR A 184 10.78 8.51 2.54
C TYR A 184 11.75 8.03 3.63
N ARG A 185 11.22 7.63 4.80
CA ARG A 185 12.03 7.31 5.98
C ARG A 185 12.58 5.89 5.99
N PHE A 186 11.80 4.92 5.54
CA PHE A 186 12.13 3.49 5.60
C PHE A 186 12.37 2.86 4.23
N GLY A 187 12.05 3.55 3.13
CA GLY A 187 12.07 2.96 1.79
C GLY A 187 10.98 1.91 1.60
N ASN A 188 11.11 1.10 0.55
CA ASN A 188 10.19 -0.01 0.32
C ASN A 188 10.66 -1.23 1.13
N THR A 189 10.06 -1.44 2.30
CA THR A 189 10.29 -2.61 3.17
C THR A 189 9.37 -3.80 2.82
N SER A 190 8.97 -3.88 1.55
CA SER A 190 8.14 -4.96 0.99
C SER A 190 6.83 -5.12 1.79
N SER A 191 6.44 -6.36 2.08
CA SER A 191 5.21 -6.69 2.82
C SER A 191 5.05 -5.96 4.16
N SER A 192 6.15 -5.53 4.78
CA SER A 192 6.10 -4.87 6.09
C SER A 192 5.67 -3.39 6.02
N SER A 193 5.80 -2.72 4.87
CA SER A 193 5.58 -1.26 4.76
C SER A 193 4.19 -0.82 5.21
N LEU A 194 3.15 -1.61 4.90
CA LEU A 194 1.77 -1.31 5.33
C LEU A 194 1.60 -1.23 6.86
N TRP A 195 2.43 -1.95 7.62
CA TRP A 195 2.42 -1.89 9.08
C TRP A 195 3.10 -0.62 9.60
N TYR A 196 4.17 -0.18 8.92
CA TYR A 196 4.82 1.10 9.23
C TYR A 196 3.91 2.29 8.91
N GLU A 197 3.14 2.21 7.82
CA GLU A 197 2.15 3.23 7.45
C GLU A 197 1.00 3.33 8.47
N LEU A 198 0.50 2.17 8.93
CA LEU A 198 -0.50 2.13 9.99
C LEU A 198 0.09 2.68 11.29
N ALA A 199 1.32 2.28 11.63
CA ALA A 199 2.03 2.78 12.81
C ALA A 199 2.30 4.29 12.74
N TYR A 200 2.58 4.87 11.57
CA TYR A 200 2.71 6.31 11.39
C TYR A 200 1.41 7.02 11.80
N THR A 201 0.28 6.47 11.35
CA THR A 201 -1.06 7.00 11.64
C THR A 201 -1.40 6.88 13.13
N GLU A 202 -1.00 5.77 13.76
CA GLU A 202 -1.06 5.59 15.22
C GLU A 202 -0.21 6.64 15.96
N ALA A 203 1.04 6.84 15.54
CA ALA A 203 2.00 7.75 16.18
C ALA A 203 1.57 9.22 16.08
N LYS A 204 0.91 9.60 14.97
CA LYS A 204 0.26 10.91 14.83
C LYS A 204 -0.99 11.09 15.69
N GLY A 205 -1.44 10.06 16.42
CA GLY A 205 -2.66 10.12 17.22
C GLY A 205 -3.93 10.27 16.39
N ARG A 206 -3.90 9.86 15.11
CA ARG A 206 -5.03 10.04 14.19
C ARG A 206 -6.12 8.99 14.37
N ILE A 207 -5.77 7.81 14.89
CA ILE A 207 -6.69 6.67 15.01
C ILE A 207 -7.63 6.81 16.20
N LYS A 208 -8.92 7.05 15.94
CA LYS A 208 -9.98 7.07 16.93
C LYS A 208 -10.79 5.77 16.94
N ARG A 209 -11.46 5.50 18.05
CA ARG A 209 -12.36 4.34 18.15
C ARG A 209 -13.46 4.42 17.11
N GLY A 210 -13.60 3.36 16.32
CA GLY A 210 -14.62 3.25 15.28
C GLY A 210 -14.10 3.54 13.88
N ASP A 211 -12.97 4.23 13.75
CA ASP A 211 -12.33 4.56 12.48
C ASP A 211 -12.02 3.30 11.68
N ARG A 212 -12.06 3.44 10.36
CA ARG A 212 -11.78 2.39 9.39
C ARG A 212 -10.49 2.74 8.65
N ALA A 213 -9.57 1.79 8.65
CA ALA A 213 -8.31 1.88 7.93
C ALA A 213 -8.30 0.88 6.78
N TRP A 214 -7.86 1.32 5.61
CA TRP A 214 -7.71 0.48 4.43
C TRP A 214 -6.23 0.29 4.11
N GLN A 215 -5.77 -0.96 4.18
CA GLN A 215 -4.48 -1.38 3.66
C GLN A 215 -4.64 -1.92 2.25
N ILE A 216 -3.88 -1.37 1.31
CA ILE A 216 -3.83 -1.85 -0.07
C ILE A 216 -2.38 -2.12 -0.50
N ALA A 217 -2.15 -3.32 -1.03
CA ALA A 217 -0.83 -3.75 -1.50
C ALA A 217 -0.85 -4.33 -2.90
N PHE A 218 0.28 -4.16 -3.59
CA PHE A 218 0.58 -4.74 -4.89
C PHE A 218 1.72 -5.74 -4.78
N GLY A 219 1.70 -6.80 -5.59
CA GLY A 219 2.75 -7.81 -5.61
C GLY A 219 2.83 -8.53 -6.96
N SER A 220 3.87 -9.36 -7.15
CA SER A 220 4.18 -10.07 -8.40
C SER A 220 3.13 -11.12 -8.82
N GLY A 221 3.19 -11.52 -10.10
CA GLY A 221 2.13 -12.27 -10.81
C GLY A 221 0.91 -11.42 -11.17
N PHE A 222 1.10 -10.11 -11.14
CA PHE A 222 0.27 -9.06 -10.56
C PHE A 222 -0.92 -9.42 -9.63
N LYS A 223 -0.76 -9.07 -8.35
CA LYS A 223 -1.78 -9.20 -7.30
C LYS A 223 -2.08 -7.83 -6.70
N CYS A 224 -3.36 -7.59 -6.41
CA CYS A 224 -3.81 -6.45 -5.61
C CYS A 224 -4.59 -6.96 -4.41
N ASN A 225 -4.11 -6.70 -3.20
CA ASN A 225 -4.71 -7.14 -1.95
C ASN A 225 -5.22 -5.93 -1.17
N SER A 226 -6.44 -6.05 -0.66
CA SER A 226 -7.07 -5.07 0.21
C SER A 226 -7.43 -5.73 1.53
N ALA A 227 -7.09 -5.08 2.63
CA ALA A 227 -7.50 -5.46 3.98
C ALA A 227 -8.13 -4.24 4.66
N THR A 228 -9.32 -4.42 5.21
CA THR A 228 -10.07 -3.36 5.88
C THR A 228 -10.12 -3.64 7.37
N TRP A 229 -9.73 -2.62 8.14
CA TRP A 229 -9.59 -2.71 9.57
C TRP A 229 -10.53 -1.71 10.22
N ARG A 230 -11.12 -2.07 11.36
CA ARG A 230 -11.89 -1.15 12.19
C ARG A 230 -11.21 -1.01 13.55
N ALA A 231 -10.88 0.21 13.95
CA ALA A 231 -10.31 0.51 15.25
C ALA A 231 -11.32 0.19 16.36
N THR A 232 -10.97 -0.73 17.25
CA THR A 232 -11.82 -1.14 18.38
C THR A 232 -11.69 -0.20 19.58
N ARG A 233 -10.58 0.55 19.64
CA ARG A 233 -10.28 1.59 20.65
C ARG A 233 -9.54 2.76 19.99
N THR A 234 -9.54 3.92 20.64
CA THR A 234 -8.65 5.03 20.30
C THR A 234 -7.22 4.62 20.65
N ILE A 235 -6.28 4.91 19.75
CA ILE A 235 -4.86 4.64 19.98
C ILE A 235 -4.21 5.90 20.54
N ASP A 236 -3.60 5.77 21.71
CA ASP A 236 -2.92 6.84 22.42
C ASP A 236 -1.42 6.70 22.15
N PRO A 237 -0.79 7.61 21.37
CA PRO A 237 0.62 7.51 21.01
C PRO A 237 1.54 7.34 22.22
N ALA A 238 1.22 8.00 23.34
CA ALA A 238 2.04 7.96 24.55
C ALA A 238 2.09 6.57 25.21
N LYS A 239 1.13 5.69 24.89
CA LYS A 239 1.06 4.31 25.43
C LYS A 239 1.69 3.28 24.50
N GLU A 240 2.01 3.65 23.26
CA GLU A 240 2.48 2.74 22.22
C GLU A 240 4.02 2.70 22.19
N LYS A 241 4.60 2.00 23.17
CA LYS A 241 6.07 1.90 23.36
C LYS A 241 6.83 1.22 22.22
N SER A 242 6.17 0.40 21.41
CA SER A 242 6.80 -0.40 20.35
C SER A 242 6.57 0.17 18.95
N ASN A 243 6.09 1.41 18.82
CA ASN A 243 5.83 2.02 17.53
C ASN A 243 7.16 2.55 16.94
N PRO A 244 7.51 2.19 15.69
CA PRO A 244 8.79 2.57 15.07
C PRO A 244 8.96 4.08 14.85
N TRP A 245 7.90 4.87 15.00
CA TRP A 245 7.92 6.31 14.76
C TRP A 245 8.01 7.15 16.04
N THR A 246 7.85 6.56 17.23
CA THR A 246 7.62 7.30 18.49
C THR A 246 8.67 8.39 18.75
N ASP A 247 9.93 8.13 18.42
CA ASP A 247 11.04 9.02 18.74
C ASP A 247 11.18 10.20 17.75
N GLU A 248 10.66 10.07 16.54
CA GLU A 248 10.92 11.01 15.43
C GLU A 248 9.63 11.56 14.77
N ILE A 249 8.44 11.09 15.17
CA ILE A 249 7.17 11.43 14.51
C ILE A 249 6.87 12.94 14.48
N SER A 250 7.41 13.71 15.44
CA SER A 250 7.26 15.17 15.50
C SER A 250 7.95 15.89 14.34
N GLU A 251 8.96 15.27 13.72
CA GLU A 251 9.72 15.86 12.60
C GLU A 251 9.01 15.70 11.25
N PHE A 252 7.94 14.90 11.21
CA PHE A 252 7.15 14.65 10.00
C PHE A 252 5.85 15.47 10.00
N PRO A 253 5.24 15.76 8.83
CA PRO A 253 5.74 15.46 7.49
C PRO A 253 6.86 16.40 7.05
N VAL A 254 7.79 15.86 6.26
CA VAL A 254 8.85 16.65 5.61
C VAL A 254 8.50 16.95 4.16
N HIS A 255 9.00 18.06 3.63
CA HIS A 255 8.86 18.36 2.22
C HIS A 255 9.80 17.47 1.39
N VAL A 256 9.23 16.60 0.55
CA VAL A 256 9.99 15.75 -0.37
C VAL A 256 9.91 16.36 -1.78
N PRO A 257 11.02 16.91 -2.32
CA PRO A 257 10.99 17.57 -3.62
C PRO A 257 10.62 16.60 -4.73
N LYS A 258 9.84 17.10 -5.71
CA LYS A 258 9.40 16.24 -6.83
C LYS A 258 10.55 15.84 -7.74
N VAL A 259 11.54 16.71 -7.90
CA VAL A 259 12.75 16.51 -8.68
C VAL A 259 13.88 17.16 -7.88
N ALA A 260 14.99 16.46 -7.70
CA ALA A 260 16.22 17.04 -7.19
C ALA A 260 17.22 17.14 -8.34
N LYS A 261 17.89 18.29 -8.49
CA LYS A 261 19.02 18.40 -9.41
C LYS A 261 20.18 17.62 -8.81
N ILE A 262 20.79 16.73 -9.59
CA ILE A 262 22.04 16.08 -9.19
C ILE A 262 23.12 17.16 -9.31
N VAL A 263 23.60 17.66 -8.19
CA VAL A 263 24.73 18.59 -8.16
C VAL A 263 25.96 17.77 -8.52
N THR A 264 26.59 18.11 -9.64
CA THR A 264 27.82 17.46 -10.07
C THR A 264 29.01 18.19 -9.44
N CYS A 265 30.13 17.49 -9.23
CA CYS A 265 31.30 18.06 -8.56
C CYS A 265 31.83 19.35 -9.24
N SER A 266 31.51 19.55 -10.52
CA SER A 266 31.76 20.76 -11.30
C SER A 266 31.00 22.01 -10.84
N ASP A 267 29.85 21.85 -10.19
CA ASP A 267 29.00 22.96 -9.74
C ASP A 267 29.47 23.55 -8.39
N VAL A 268 30.33 22.84 -7.66
CA VAL A 268 30.84 23.24 -6.34
C VAL A 268 32.05 24.20 -6.46
N ASN A 269 32.74 24.18 -7.60
CA ASN A 269 33.92 25.02 -7.85
C ASN A 269 33.60 26.35 -8.57
N ALA A 270 32.32 26.69 -8.71
CA ALA A 270 31.88 27.88 -9.45
C ALA A 270 31.29 29.00 -8.55
N ASN A 271 31.48 28.92 -7.23
CA ASN A 271 31.10 29.97 -6.27
C ASN A 271 32.31 30.45 -5.47
#